data_AF-A0A9W5Q919-F1
#
_entry.id   AF-A0A9W5Q919-F1
#
_cell.length_a   1.000
_cell.length_b   1.000
_cell.length_c   1.000
_cell.angle_alpha   90.00
_cell.angle_beta   90.00
_cell.angle_gamma   90.00
#
_symmetry.space_group_name_H-M   'P 1'
#
loop_
_entity.id
_entity.type
_entity.pdbx_description
1 polymer ?
#
loop_
_entity_poly.entity_id
_entity_poly.type
_entity_poly.pdbx_seq_one_letter_code
_entity_poly.pdbx_strand_id
1 'polypeptide(L)'
;MYVSGVGIFEDNLSEDIKFDFQDLISEGYSSEEATEMMVNTYISSLRKHEENIFWLALAAIQWELGRLNPQVKEKAICIIESKSDLKRW
;
A
#
# COMPACT_ATOMS: atom_id res chain seq x y z
N MET A 1 -16.61 22.06 3.79
CA MET A 1 -16.41 21.65 2.39
C MET A 1 -14.94 21.29 2.28
N TYR A 2 -14.58 20.01 2.42
CA TYR A 2 -13.19 19.59 2.40
C TYR A 2 -12.77 19.35 0.94
N VAL A 3 -11.80 20.14 0.48
CA VAL A 3 -11.15 19.99 -0.81
C VAL A 3 -10.15 18.84 -0.68
N SER A 4 -10.33 17.79 -1.47
CA SER A 4 -9.35 16.71 -1.63
C SER A 4 -8.28 17.18 -2.63
N GLY A 5 -7.06 17.36 -2.12
CA GLY A 5 -5.86 17.68 -2.89
C GLY A 5 -5.40 16.47 -3.70
N VAL A 6 -4.93 16.72 -4.92
CA VAL A 6 -4.63 15.73 -5.96
C VAL A 6 -3.19 15.23 -5.78
N GLY A 7 -2.90 14.61 -4.64
CA GLY A 7 -1.60 14.04 -4.32
C GLY A 7 -1.74 12.57 -3.90
N ILE A 8 -1.12 11.67 -4.66
CA ILE A 8 -0.84 10.26 -4.30
C ILE A 8 -0.22 10.07 -2.88
N PHE A 9 0.36 11.13 -2.30
CA PHE A 9 0.94 11.17 -0.95
C PHE A 9 0.21 12.13 0.00
N GLU A 10 -0.90 12.74 -0.41
CA GLU A 10 -1.82 13.51 0.46
C GLU A 10 -3.08 12.70 0.82
N ASP A 11 -3.14 11.44 0.38
CA ASP A 11 -4.15 10.48 0.81
C ASP A 11 -3.70 9.89 2.16
N ASN A 12 -4.47 10.20 3.21
CA ASN A 12 -4.36 9.67 4.59
C ASN A 12 -4.00 8.18 4.64
N LEU A 13 -4.47 7.43 3.64
CA LEU A 13 -4.25 6.01 3.44
C LEU A 13 -2.77 5.59 3.38
N SER A 14 -1.89 6.35 2.72
CA SER A 14 -0.47 5.93 2.58
C SER A 14 0.31 6.04 3.90
N GLU A 15 0.01 7.06 4.70
CA GLU A 15 0.54 7.23 6.04
C GLU A 15 -0.06 6.18 7.00
N ASP A 16 -1.36 5.91 6.90
CA ASP A 16 -2.05 4.87 7.68
C ASP A 16 -1.42 3.49 7.42
N ILE A 17 -1.20 3.10 6.16
CA ILE A 17 -0.55 1.83 5.78
C ILE A 17 0.87 1.74 6.36
N LYS A 18 1.62 2.84 6.32
CA LYS A 18 2.98 2.86 6.87
C LYS A 18 2.99 2.65 8.36
N PHE A 19 2.14 3.40 9.08
CA PHE A 19 2.05 3.31 10.52
C PHE A 19 1.61 1.91 10.95
N ASP A 20 0.52 1.41 10.38
CA ASP A 20 -0.04 0.10 10.74
C ASP A 20 0.93 -1.05 10.42
N PHE A 21 1.60 -1.01 9.27
CA PHE A 21 2.58 -2.04 8.94
C PHE A 21 3.77 -2.01 9.92
N GLN A 22 4.25 -0.83 10.29
CA GLN A 22 5.34 -0.71 11.28
C GLN A 22 4.91 -1.13 12.68
N ASP A 23 3.66 -0.87 13.06
CA ASP A 23 3.08 -1.30 14.33
C ASP A 23 3.04 -2.83 14.42
N LEU A 24 2.50 -3.50 13.39
CA LEU A 24 2.47 -4.97 13.31
C LEU A 24 3.88 -5.59 13.40
N ILE A 25 4.86 -5.02 12.69
CA ILE A 25 6.24 -5.49 12.80
C ILE A 25 6.81 -5.26 14.22
N SER A 26 6.43 -4.17 14.88
CA SER A 26 6.85 -3.85 16.25
C SER A 26 6.20 -4.75 17.30
N GLU A 27 4.96 -5.20 17.06
CA GLU A 27 4.27 -6.20 17.88
C GLU A 27 4.84 -7.63 17.72
N GLY A 28 5.74 -7.83 16.75
CA GLY A 28 6.46 -9.08 16.55
C GLY A 28 5.89 -10.00 15.47
N TYR A 29 4.94 -9.51 14.66
CA TYR A 29 4.42 -10.26 13.52
C TYR A 29 5.48 -10.42 12.43
N SER A 30 5.41 -11.55 11.71
CA SER A 30 6.22 -11.75 10.51
C SER A 30 5.79 -10.82 9.38
N SER A 31 6.66 -10.65 8.39
CA SER A 31 6.38 -9.79 7.23
C SER A 31 5.21 -10.33 6.42
N GLU A 32 5.05 -11.66 6.38
CA GLU A 32 3.95 -12.37 5.75
C GLU A 32 2.63 -12.17 6.50
N GLU A 33 2.61 -12.39 7.82
CA GLU A 33 1.41 -12.18 8.66
C GLU A 33 0.94 -10.73 8.63
N ALA A 34 1.87 -9.78 8.75
CA ALA A 34 1.55 -8.36 8.67
C ALA A 34 0.98 -7.99 7.29
N THR A 35 1.52 -8.56 6.21
CA THR A 35 1.00 -8.34 4.85
C THR A 35 -0.43 -8.88 4.72
N GLU A 36 -0.69 -10.10 5.18
CA GLU A 36 -2.02 -10.71 5.11
C GLU A 36 -3.05 -9.92 5.92
N MET A 37 -2.68 -9.48 7.13
CA MET A 37 -3.55 -8.65 7.96
C MET A 37 -3.87 -7.32 7.26
N MET A 38 -2.87 -6.66 6.68
CA MET A 38 -3.07 -5.41 5.93
C MET A 38 -4.01 -5.59 4.74
N VAL A 39 -3.83 -6.66 3.97
CA VAL A 39 -4.70 -6.97 2.83
C VAL A 39 -6.15 -7.17 3.28
N ASN A 40 -6.37 -7.95 4.34
CA ASN A 40 -7.72 -8.22 4.85
C ASN A 40 -8.41 -6.96 5.40
N THR A 41 -7.67 -6.10 6.10
CA THR A 41 -8.19 -4.86 6.69
C THR A 41 -8.56 -3.83 5.62
N TYR A 42 -7.67 -3.60 4.66
CA TYR A 42 -7.83 -2.50 3.71
C TYR A 42 -8.61 -2.90 2.45
N ILE A 43 -8.17 -3.94 1.74
CA ILE A 43 -8.62 -4.22 0.36
C ILE A 43 -10.14 -4.37 0.24
N SER A 44 -10.80 -4.94 1.25
CA SER A 44 -12.25 -5.14 1.25
C SER A 44 -13.06 -3.84 1.21
N SER A 45 -12.47 -2.73 1.67
CA SER A 45 -13.12 -1.42 1.80
C SER A 45 -12.67 -0.40 0.74
N LEU A 46 -11.54 -0.66 0.07
CA LEU A 46 -10.94 0.25 -0.90
C LEU A 46 -11.61 0.17 -2.27
N ARG A 47 -11.71 1.31 -2.96
CA ARG A 47 -12.02 1.33 -4.39
C ARG A 47 -10.79 0.91 -5.18
N LYS A 48 -11.00 0.50 -6.43
CA LYS A 48 -9.93 -0.01 -7.31
C LYS A 48 -8.69 0.90 -7.46
N HIS A 49 -8.87 2.22 -7.39
CA HIS A 49 -7.73 3.17 -7.45
C HIS A 49 -7.01 3.29 -6.12
N GLU A 50 -7.72 3.20 -5.00
CA GLU A 50 -7.15 3.20 -3.65
C GLU A 50 -6.41 1.88 -3.39
N GLU A 51 -6.89 0.77 -3.93
CA GLU A 51 -6.19 -0.52 -3.91
C GLU A 51 -4.82 -0.42 -4.62
N ASN A 52 -4.73 0.30 -5.74
CA ASN A 52 -3.46 0.52 -6.41
C ASN A 52 -2.49 1.30 -5.52
N ILE A 53 -2.96 2.36 -4.86
CA ILE A 53 -2.17 3.14 -3.89
C ILE A 53 -1.71 2.24 -2.75
N PHE A 54 -2.59 1.38 -2.23
CA PHE A 54 -2.27 0.44 -1.15
C PHE A 54 -1.10 -0.48 -1.51
N TRP A 55 -1.19 -1.16 -2.67
CA TRP A 55 -0.15 -2.10 -3.08
C TRP A 55 1.19 -1.40 -3.34
N LEU A 56 1.16 -0.20 -3.92
CA LEU A 56 2.37 0.59 -4.17
C LEU A 56 3.02 1.09 -2.87
N ALA A 57 2.21 1.61 -1.94
CA ALA A 57 2.69 2.07 -0.64
C ALA A 57 3.29 0.91 0.17
N LEU A 58 2.56 -0.21 0.27
CA LEU A 58 3.02 -1.39 0.99
C LEU A 58 4.32 -1.95 0.38
N ALA A 59 4.42 -1.99 -0.96
CA ALA A 59 5.66 -2.41 -1.62
C ALA A 59 6.84 -1.48 -1.30
N ALA A 60 6.63 -0.16 -1.30
CA ALA A 60 7.67 0.81 -0.97
C ALA A 60 8.17 0.63 0.48
N ILE A 61 7.25 0.56 1.44
CA ILE A 61 7.58 0.39 2.87
C ILE A 61 8.33 -0.91 3.10
N GLN A 62 7.85 -2.02 2.54
CA GLN A 62 8.50 -3.31 2.71
C GLN A 62 9.89 -3.35 2.04
N TRP A 63 10.06 -2.67 0.91
CA TRP A 63 11.36 -2.53 0.26
C TRP A 63 12.34 -1.74 1.12
N GLU A 64 11.93 -0.60 1.68
CA GLU A 64 12.75 0.20 2.59
C GLU A 64 13.19 -0.58 3.84
N LEU A 65 12.33 -1.47 4.33
CA LEU A 65 12.62 -2.34 5.47
C LEU A 65 13.42 -3.60 5.10
N GLY A 66 13.74 -3.82 3.83
CA GLY A 66 14.44 -5.02 3.35
C GLY A 66 13.62 -6.31 3.47
N ARG A 67 12.28 -6.19 3.51
CA ARG A 67 11.30 -7.25 3.79
C ARG A 67 10.25 -7.38 2.67
N LEU A 68 10.62 -6.99 1.45
CA LEU A 68 9.68 -6.98 0.33
C LEU A 68 9.16 -8.38 0.02
N ASN A 69 7.86 -8.57 0.24
CA ASN A 69 7.18 -9.81 -0.13
C ASN A 69 7.10 -9.93 -1.66
N PRO A 70 7.51 -11.07 -2.25
CA PRO A 70 7.43 -11.30 -3.70
C PRO A 70 6.04 -11.08 -4.29
N GLN A 71 4.96 -11.41 -3.57
CA GLN A 71 3.59 -11.21 -4.03
C GLN A 71 3.23 -9.74 -4.13
N VAL A 72 3.61 -8.96 -3.10
CA VAL A 72 3.41 -7.50 -3.06
C VAL A 72 4.19 -6.83 -4.20
N LYS A 73 5.42 -7.29 -4.43
CA LYS A 73 6.26 -6.84 -5.56
C LYS A 73 5.59 -7.09 -6.90
N GLU A 74 5.09 -8.29 -7.14
CA GLU A 74 4.44 -8.65 -8.41
C GLU A 74 3.18 -7.81 -8.66
N LYS A 75 2.39 -7.56 -7.61
CA LYS A 75 1.22 -6.66 -7.67
C LYS A 75 1.62 -5.23 -8.03
N ALA A 76 2.63 -4.68 -7.35
CA ALA A 76 3.13 -3.34 -7.63
C ALA A 76 3.65 -3.20 -9.07
N ILE A 77 4.40 -4.20 -9.56
CA ILE A 77 4.88 -4.22 -10.96
C ILE A 77 3.69 -4.26 -11.93
N CYS A 78 2.71 -5.14 -11.70
CA CYS A 78 1.52 -5.23 -12.54
C CYS A 78 0.75 -3.91 -12.61
N ILE A 79 0.64 -3.18 -11.49
CA ILE A 79 0.01 -1.85 -11.45
C ILE A 79 0.80 -0.83 -12.28
N ILE A 80 2.13 -0.79 -12.13
CA ILE A 80 3.02 0.10 -12.89
C ILE A 80 2.94 -0.21 -14.40
N GLU A 81 2.99 -1.49 -14.77
CA GLU A 81 2.95 -1.95 -16.17
C GLU A 81 1.58 -1.78 -16.82
N SER A 82 0.51 -1.87 -16.04
CA SER A 82 -0.86 -1.65 -16.51
C SER A 82 -1.06 -0.23 -17.06
N LYS A 83 -0.18 0.73 -16.74
CA LYS A 83 -0.24 2.15 -17.14
C LYS A 83 -1.60 2.81 -16.88
N SER A 84 -2.46 2.17 -16.09
CA SER A 84 -3.85 2.61 -15.87
C SER A 84 -3.90 3.92 -15.10
N ASP A 85 -2.87 4.20 -14.28
CA ASP A 85 -2.73 5.45 -13.51
C ASP A 85 -1.85 6.51 -14.20
N LEU A 86 -1.23 6.19 -15.35
CA LEU A 86 -0.32 7.10 -16.07
C LEU A 86 -1.02 8.33 -16.68
N LYS A 87 -2.37 8.35 -16.68
CA LYS A 87 -3.16 9.51 -17.12
C LYS A 87 -3.32 10.59 -16.06
N ARG A 88 -2.88 10.34 -14.82
CA ARG A 88 -3.11 11.23 -13.68
C ARG A 88 -1.84 11.87 -13.11
N TRP A 89 -0.65 11.40 -13.53
CA TRP A 89 0.63 12.00 -13.18
C TRP A 89 1.14 12.88 -14.33
#